data_AF-A0A383AMJ0-F1
#
_entry.id   AF-A0A383AMJ0-F1
#
_cell.length_a   1.000
_cell.length_b   1.000
_cell.length_c   1.000
_cell.angle_alpha   90.00
_cell.angle_beta   90.00
_cell.angle_gamma   90.00
#
_symmetry.space_group_name_H-M   'P 1'
#
loop_
_entity.id
_entity.type
_entity.pdbx_description
1 polymer ?
#
loop_
_entity_poly.entity_id
_entity_poly.type
_entity_poly.pdbx_seq_one_letter_code
_entity_poly.pdbx_strand_id
1 'polypeptide(L)'
;MKPIYEDNGDGTITDTVNNLTWLREDSWQKETKWFSWDEANDYAINLGGIKFASHNDWRLPSIVEAQTLYDTDKENYDKYGKRLYLDSIFPEGPLPTIWIHEAMLGNEGYIFD
;
A
#
# COMPACT_ATOMS: atom_id res chain seq x y z
N MET A 1 18.88 1.68 -1.53
CA MET A 1 18.96 1.62 -0.05
C MET A 1 17.64 1.05 0.44
N LYS A 2 17.61 0.36 1.57
CA LYS A 2 16.36 -0.18 2.13
C LYS A 2 15.55 0.97 2.73
N PRO A 3 14.21 0.96 2.61
CA PRO A 3 13.35 1.93 3.27
C PRO A 3 13.59 2.00 4.78
N ILE A 4 13.39 3.19 5.34
CA ILE A 4 13.29 3.38 6.78
C ILE A 4 11.92 3.98 7.03
N TYR A 5 11.09 3.19 7.71
CA TYR A 5 9.70 3.51 7.97
C TYR A 5 9.49 4.16 9.35
N GLU A 6 8.57 5.11 9.41
CA GLU A 6 8.10 5.76 10.64
C GLU A 6 6.57 5.77 10.65
N ASP A 7 5.94 5.27 11.72
CA ASP A 7 4.49 5.36 11.91
C ASP A 7 4.16 6.76 12.46
N ASN A 8 3.34 7.50 11.72
CA ASN A 8 3.00 8.88 12.06
C ASN A 8 1.89 8.96 13.13
N GLY A 9 1.25 7.83 13.49
CA GLY A 9 0.18 7.78 14.48
C GLY A 9 -1.17 8.36 14.00
N ASP A 10 -1.27 8.74 12.74
CA ASP A 10 -2.46 9.32 12.10
C ASP A 10 -3.10 8.40 11.04
N GLY A 11 -2.65 7.15 11.00
CA GLY A 11 -3.05 6.17 9.99
C GLY A 11 -2.16 6.13 8.76
N THR A 12 -1.00 6.79 8.80
CA THR A 12 0.01 6.75 7.72
C THR A 12 1.37 6.29 8.22
N ILE A 13 2.19 5.77 7.29
CA ILE A 13 3.58 5.36 7.50
C ILE A 13 4.46 6.09 6.48
N THR A 14 5.50 6.78 6.96
CA THR A 14 6.46 7.50 6.12
C THR A 14 7.64 6.62 5.77
N ASP A 15 7.97 6.50 4.47
CA ASP A 15 9.25 5.99 3.99
C ASP A 15 10.23 7.17 3.79
N THR A 16 11.14 7.34 4.74
CA THR A 16 12.08 8.47 4.76
C THR A 16 13.17 8.39 3.68
N VAL A 17 13.39 7.22 3.08
CA VAL A 17 14.43 7.02 2.05
C VAL A 17 13.89 7.38 0.67
N ASN A 18 12.64 7.00 0.40
CA ASN A 18 11.99 7.27 -0.89
C ASN A 18 11.11 8.53 -0.86
N ASN A 19 10.96 9.18 0.30
CA ASN A 19 10.12 10.36 0.51
C ASN A 19 8.67 10.10 0.07
N LEU A 20 8.13 8.97 0.53
CA LEU A 20 6.76 8.52 0.27
C LEU A 20 5.99 8.39 1.59
N THR A 21 4.68 8.61 1.53
CA THR A 21 3.76 8.32 2.63
C THR A 21 2.78 7.25 2.17
N TRP A 22 2.66 6.19 2.97
CA TRP A 22 1.77 5.06 2.73
C TRP A 22 0.60 5.09 3.71
N LEU A 23 -0.55 4.56 3.30
CA LEU A 23 -1.58 4.22 4.28
C LEU A 23 -1.09 3.07 5.15
N ARG A 24 -1.40 3.14 6.44
CA ARG A 24 -1.04 2.10 7.40
C ARG A 24 -1.79 0.79 7.15
N GLU A 25 -3.03 0.86 6.71
CA GLU A 25 -3.91 -0.30 6.48
C GLU A 25 -4.48 -0.24 5.07
N ASP A 26 -4.66 -1.41 4.44
CA ASP A 26 -5.29 -1.53 3.13
C ASP A 26 -6.83 -1.60 3.20
N SER A 27 -7.47 -1.71 2.03
CA SER A 27 -8.94 -1.80 1.93
C SER A 27 -9.52 -3.02 2.63
N TRP A 28 -8.78 -4.12 2.71
CA TRP A 28 -9.25 -5.33 3.38
C TRP A 28 -9.21 -5.17 4.90
N GLN A 29 -8.13 -4.60 5.42
CA GLN A 29 -7.97 -4.32 6.84
C GLN A 29 -8.97 -3.26 7.33
N LYS A 30 -9.25 -2.23 6.51
CA LYS A 30 -10.22 -1.17 6.87
C LYS A 30 -11.68 -1.54 6.65
N GLU A 31 -12.00 -2.18 5.52
CA GLU A 31 -13.39 -2.33 5.06
C GLU A 31 -13.78 -3.78 4.75
N THR A 32 -12.86 -4.75 4.92
CA THR A 32 -13.07 -6.16 4.51
C THR A 32 -13.50 -6.25 3.03
N LYS A 33 -12.98 -5.34 2.19
CA LYS A 33 -13.34 -5.23 0.79
C LYS A 33 -12.13 -5.38 -0.12
N TRP A 34 -12.32 -6.16 -1.17
CA TRP A 34 -11.40 -6.19 -2.31
C TRP A 34 -11.81 -5.08 -3.27
N PHE A 35 -10.98 -4.07 -3.41
CA PHE A 35 -11.23 -3.02 -4.38
C PHE A 35 -10.91 -3.53 -5.78
N SER A 36 -11.72 -3.14 -6.76
CA SER A 36 -11.27 -3.08 -8.16
C SER A 36 -10.21 -1.99 -8.31
N TRP A 37 -9.55 -1.95 -9.47
CA TRP A 37 -8.61 -0.86 -9.76
C TRP A 37 -9.29 0.51 -9.71
N ASP A 38 -10.47 0.63 -10.32
CA ASP A 38 -11.24 1.89 -10.34
C ASP A 38 -11.62 2.32 -8.91
N GLU A 39 -12.07 1.39 -8.08
CA GLU A 39 -12.42 1.67 -6.67
C GLU A 39 -11.20 2.13 -5.86
N ALA A 40 -10.03 1.52 -6.09
CA ALA A 40 -8.79 1.91 -5.42
C ALA A 40 -8.30 3.28 -5.88
N ASN A 41 -8.43 3.58 -7.17
CA ASN A 41 -8.09 4.89 -7.72
C ASN A 41 -9.03 5.99 -7.17
N ASP A 42 -10.34 5.74 -7.17
CA ASP A 42 -11.33 6.66 -6.60
C ASP A 42 -11.11 6.89 -5.09
N TYR A 43 -10.75 5.83 -4.36
CA TYR A 43 -10.41 5.93 -2.94
C TYR A 43 -9.21 6.85 -2.72
N ALA A 44 -8.12 6.70 -3.48
CA ALA A 44 -6.95 7.57 -3.39
C ALA A 44 -7.28 9.03 -3.73
N ILE A 45 -8.05 9.28 -4.80
CA ILE A 45 -8.52 10.62 -5.16
C ILE A 45 -9.35 11.24 -4.03
N ASN A 46 -10.25 10.46 -3.42
CA ASN A 46 -11.07 10.92 -2.31
C ASN A 46 -10.21 11.31 -1.09
N LEU A 47 -9.21 10.50 -0.73
CA LEU A 47 -8.26 10.84 0.35
C LEU A 47 -7.55 12.17 0.10
N GLY A 48 -7.13 12.41 -1.16
CA GLY A 48 -6.55 13.69 -1.57
C GLY A 48 -7.53 14.86 -1.46
N GLY A 49 -8.79 14.64 -1.85
CA GLY A 49 -9.86 15.63 -1.77
C GLY A 49 -10.20 16.06 -0.34
N ILE A 50 -10.21 15.11 0.60
CA ILE A 50 -10.46 15.39 2.02
C ILE A 50 -9.20 15.79 2.81
N LYS A 51 -8.03 15.82 2.13
CA LYS A 51 -6.73 16.10 2.74
C LYS A 51 -6.38 15.18 3.91
N PHE A 52 -6.63 13.89 3.75
CA PHE A 52 -6.35 12.90 4.80
C PHE A 52 -4.88 12.97 5.23
N ALA A 53 -4.62 12.95 6.54
CA ALA A 53 -3.29 13.13 7.13
C ALA A 53 -2.53 14.38 6.63
N SER A 54 -3.25 15.46 6.29
CA SER A 54 -2.70 16.70 5.71
C SER A 54 -2.10 16.55 4.30
N HIS A 55 -2.32 15.43 3.62
CA HIS A 55 -1.86 15.15 2.27
C HIS A 55 -2.99 15.32 1.25
N ASN A 56 -2.73 16.01 0.13
CA ASN A 56 -3.68 16.22 -0.97
C ASN A 56 -3.26 15.53 -2.28
N ASP A 57 -2.21 14.72 -2.22
CA ASP A 57 -1.50 14.09 -3.33
C ASP A 57 -1.59 12.54 -3.30
N TRP A 58 -2.58 12.02 -2.56
CA TRP A 58 -2.87 10.59 -2.51
C TRP A 58 -3.16 10.02 -3.91
N ARG A 59 -2.49 8.92 -4.23
CA ARG A 59 -2.59 8.19 -5.50
C ARG A 59 -2.20 6.73 -5.29
N LEU A 60 -2.49 5.90 -6.28
CA LEU A 60 -1.85 4.58 -6.36
C LEU A 60 -0.33 4.74 -6.60
N PRO A 61 0.50 3.82 -6.08
CA PRO A 61 1.95 3.85 -6.30
C PRO A 61 2.28 3.46 -7.74
N SER A 62 3.46 3.88 -8.22
CA SER A 62 4.06 3.33 -9.43
C SER A 62 4.63 1.94 -9.17
N ILE A 63 4.95 1.20 -10.23
CA ILE A 63 5.65 -0.10 -10.09
C ILE A 63 6.93 0.04 -9.27
N VAL A 64 7.72 1.10 -9.51
CA VAL A 64 8.99 1.33 -8.83
C VAL A 64 8.80 1.62 -7.35
N GLU A 65 7.78 2.39 -6.99
CA GLU A 65 7.44 2.69 -5.59
C GLU A 65 6.87 1.47 -4.87
N ALA A 66 5.99 0.70 -5.52
CA ALA A 66 5.46 -0.53 -4.93
C ALA A 66 6.57 -1.55 -4.66
N GLN A 67 7.58 -1.63 -5.53
CA GLN A 67 8.75 -2.48 -5.32
C GLN A 67 9.58 -2.09 -4.10
N THR A 68 9.52 -0.83 -3.61
CA THR A 68 10.28 -0.45 -2.40
C THR A 68 9.71 -1.09 -1.14
N LEU A 69 8.43 -1.48 -1.13
CA LEU A 69 7.78 -2.18 -0.01
C LEU A 69 8.30 -3.61 0.19
N TYR A 70 8.90 -4.21 -0.85
CA TYR A 70 9.40 -5.58 -0.81
C TYR A 70 10.82 -5.63 -0.23
N ASP A 71 10.97 -6.29 0.92
CA ASP A 71 12.27 -6.53 1.56
C ASP A 71 12.37 -7.97 2.10
N THR A 72 13.28 -8.76 1.54
CA THR A 72 13.48 -10.17 1.89
C THR A 72 13.93 -10.40 3.33
N ASP A 73 14.49 -9.37 3.99
CA ASP A 73 14.90 -9.44 5.40
C ASP A 73 13.75 -9.11 6.36
N LYS A 74 12.58 -8.74 5.82
CA LYS A 74 11.36 -8.46 6.57
C LYS A 74 10.39 -9.62 6.46
N GLU A 75 9.49 -9.67 7.43
CA GLU A 75 8.48 -10.70 7.53
C GLU A 75 7.20 -10.10 8.09
N ASN A 76 6.11 -10.39 7.38
CA ASN A 76 4.74 -10.04 7.73
C ASN A 76 3.81 -11.13 7.16
N TYR A 77 2.51 -11.05 7.42
CA TYR A 77 1.55 -12.07 7.00
C TYR A 77 0.33 -11.45 6.35
N ASP A 78 -0.06 -11.97 5.18
CA ASP A 78 -1.27 -11.55 4.48
C ASP A 78 -2.54 -12.02 5.20
N LYS A 79 -3.71 -11.63 4.69
CA LYS A 79 -5.00 -12.01 5.25
C LYS A 79 -5.28 -13.52 5.30
N TYR A 80 -4.53 -14.33 4.57
CA TYR A 80 -4.62 -15.79 4.55
C TYR A 80 -3.58 -16.44 5.47
N GLY A 81 -2.75 -15.65 6.15
CA GLY A 81 -1.61 -16.14 6.93
C GLY A 81 -0.45 -16.61 6.06
N LYS A 82 -0.39 -16.23 4.78
CA LYS A 82 0.78 -16.48 3.91
C LYS A 82 1.83 -15.41 4.20
N ARG A 83 3.09 -15.83 4.26
CA ARG A 83 4.23 -14.95 4.47
C ARG A 83 4.32 -13.88 3.37
N LEU A 84 4.57 -12.65 3.80
CA LEU A 84 4.94 -11.50 2.98
C LEU A 84 6.34 -10.99 3.38
N TYR A 85 7.02 -10.40 2.41
CA TYR A 85 8.30 -9.71 2.58
C TYR A 85 8.06 -8.20 2.76
N LEU A 86 7.20 -7.86 3.72
CA LEU A 86 6.80 -6.49 4.06
C LEU A 86 7.29 -6.17 5.47
N ASP A 87 7.64 -4.91 5.74
CA ASP A 87 8.04 -4.50 7.08
C ASP A 87 6.88 -4.69 8.08
N SER A 88 7.18 -5.19 9.28
CA SER A 88 6.21 -5.45 10.35
C SER A 88 5.65 -4.17 10.99
N ILE A 89 6.16 -2.99 10.62
CA ILE A 89 5.51 -1.70 10.96
C ILE A 89 4.12 -1.59 10.32
N PHE A 90 3.92 -2.22 9.16
CA PHE A 90 2.59 -2.42 8.60
C PHE A 90 1.88 -3.53 9.38
N PRO A 91 0.59 -3.34 9.75
CA PRO A 91 -0.19 -4.37 10.43
C PRO A 91 -0.34 -5.62 9.55
N GLU A 92 -0.39 -6.78 10.19
CA GLU A 92 -0.73 -8.07 9.56
C GLU A 92 -2.13 -8.06 8.95
N GLY A 93 -2.34 -8.96 7.98
CA GLY A 93 -3.61 -9.15 7.30
C GLY A 93 -3.90 -8.26 6.09
N PRO A 94 -2.92 -7.61 5.40
CA PRO A 94 -3.22 -6.96 4.13
C PRO A 94 -3.53 -8.01 3.05
N LEU A 95 -4.05 -7.56 1.92
CA LEU A 95 -4.13 -8.34 0.70
C LEU A 95 -2.71 -8.69 0.19
N PRO A 96 -2.52 -9.85 -0.47
CA PRO A 96 -1.23 -10.23 -1.05
C PRO A 96 -0.89 -9.45 -2.34
N THR A 97 -1.75 -8.53 -2.77
CA THR A 97 -1.63 -7.79 -4.03
C THR A 97 -1.92 -6.31 -3.81
N ILE A 98 -1.19 -5.45 -4.51
CA ILE A 98 -1.37 -3.99 -4.51
C ILE A 98 -1.74 -3.51 -5.91
N TRP A 99 -2.67 -2.55 -6.00
CA TRP A 99 -2.94 -1.84 -7.25
C TRP A 99 -1.90 -0.75 -7.50
N ILE A 100 -1.46 -0.62 -8.75
CA ILE A 100 -0.51 0.40 -9.21
C ILE A 100 -1.22 1.43 -10.09
N HIS A 101 -0.70 2.66 -10.18
CA HIS A 101 -1.35 3.72 -10.97
C HIS A 101 -1.29 3.49 -12.47
N GLU A 102 -0.31 2.72 -12.97
CA GLU A 102 -0.35 2.22 -14.32
C GLU A 102 -1.46 1.18 -14.41
N ALA A 103 -2.67 1.63 -14.80
CA ALA A 103 -3.72 0.71 -15.22
C ALA A 103 -3.12 -0.17 -16.31
N MET A 104 -2.76 -1.41 -15.97
CA MET A 104 -2.46 -2.40 -16.99
C MET A 104 -3.73 -2.50 -17.82
N LEU A 105 -3.61 -2.10 -19.09
CA LEU A 105 -4.70 -2.15 -20.05
C LEU A 105 -5.22 -3.60 -20.09
N GLY A 106 -6.27 -3.87 -19.31
CA GLY A 106 -6.96 -5.14 -19.24
C GLY A 106 -6.53 -6.06 -18.08
N ASN A 107 -7.38 -6.13 -17.07
CA ASN A 107 -7.91 -7.39 -16.50
C ASN A 107 -6.98 -8.52 -16.02
N GLU A 108 -5.68 -8.36 -15.78
CA GLU A 108 -4.90 -9.46 -15.18
C GLU A 108 -3.95 -8.93 -14.10
N GLY A 109 -4.31 -9.19 -12.83
CA GLY A 109 -3.49 -8.86 -11.67
C GLY A 109 -2.15 -9.57 -11.74
N TYR A 110 -1.08 -8.83 -11.44
CA TYR A 110 0.26 -9.40 -11.34
C TYR A 110 0.38 -10.14 -10.00
N ILE A 111 0.54 -11.46 -10.05
CA ILE A 111 0.79 -12.29 -8.87
C ILE A 111 2.27 -12.16 -8.54
N PHE A 112 2.59 -11.63 -7.35
CA PHE A 112 3.89 -11.86 -6.72
C PHE A 112 3.86 -13.28 -6.12
N ASP A 113 4.31 -14.26 -6.90
CA ASP A 113 4.78 -15.55 -6.37
C ASP A 113 6.29 -15.48 -6.12
#